data_AF-A0AAV5UP77-F1
#
_entry.id   AF-A0AAV5UP77-F1
#
_cell.length_a   1.000
_cell.length_b   1.000
_cell.length_c   1.000
_cell.angle_alpha   90.00
_cell.angle_beta   90.00
_cell.angle_gamma   90.00
#
_symmetry.space_group_name_H-M   'P 1'
#
loop_
_entity.id
_entity.type
_entity.pdbx_description
1 polymer ?
#
loop_
_entity_poly.entity_id
_entity_poly.type
_entity_poly.pdbx_seq_one_letter_code
_entity_poly.pdbx_strand_id
1 'polypeptide(L)'
;RFIHGAIFTVDAAIAGVSNNVFELMELYGIANQIHKTPIISKQAEQHIAQEHSYFVNLLKGFKIGDVPVGSMKVDFPHQCCAYTDPISHFGRYYSYAAVNTALVHAQSYKYFQNYTRQDFLDKLRWTPGLEQYAMSGLVDPMFMANGDHTICVHSRRGDFIQSTVHAHATEEFVVSALQVLEKRVRERHGSKSKVILMLGDDVFWTMQVIQEQLSKYFKAAIAQTNRS
;
A
#
# COMPACT_ATOMS: atom_id res chain seq x y z
N ARG A 1 13.01 23.51 -9.00
CA ARG A 1 13.63 22.41 -9.78
C ARG A 1 12.69 21.22 -9.73
N PHE A 2 12.54 20.46 -10.81
CA PHE A 2 11.45 19.50 -10.97
C PHE A 2 11.93 18.09 -11.34
N ILE A 3 11.19 17.08 -10.92
CA ILE A 3 11.29 15.72 -11.45
C ILE A 3 9.92 15.31 -11.96
N HIS A 4 9.84 15.02 -13.26
CA HIS A 4 8.68 14.36 -13.82
C HIS A 4 8.92 12.85 -13.76
N GLY A 5 8.06 12.13 -13.05
CA GLY A 5 8.04 10.67 -13.07
C GLY A 5 6.88 10.22 -13.92
N ALA A 6 7.14 9.54 -15.03
CA ALA A 6 6.13 8.72 -15.67
C ALA A 6 5.92 7.48 -14.79
N ILE A 7 4.78 7.43 -14.13
CA ILE A 7 4.42 6.44 -13.11
C ILE A 7 3.57 5.38 -13.79
N PHE A 8 4.08 4.15 -13.88
CA PHE A 8 3.53 3.15 -14.78
C PHE A 8 2.06 2.83 -14.49
N THR A 9 1.69 2.52 -13.24
CA THR A 9 0.32 2.08 -12.93
C THR A 9 -0.65 3.26 -12.92
N VAL A 10 -0.19 4.43 -12.47
CA VAL A 10 -1.01 5.64 -12.41
C VAL A 10 -1.28 6.23 -13.80
N ASP A 11 -0.24 6.38 -14.64
CA ASP A 11 -0.40 6.96 -15.97
C ASP A 11 -1.14 6.00 -16.92
N ALA A 12 -0.91 4.69 -16.81
CA ALA A 12 -1.63 3.71 -17.63
C ALA A 12 -3.03 3.38 -17.10
N ALA A 13 -3.43 3.92 -15.94
CA ALA A 13 -4.68 3.62 -15.27
C ALA A 13 -4.91 2.11 -15.07
N ILE A 14 -3.83 1.40 -14.71
CA ILE A 14 -3.83 -0.04 -14.47
C ILE A 14 -3.54 -0.32 -13.00
N ALA A 15 -4.03 -1.44 -12.49
CA ALA A 15 -3.85 -1.91 -11.11
C ALA A 15 -4.61 -1.13 -10.01
N GLY A 16 -4.61 -1.72 -8.82
CA GLY A 16 -5.39 -1.27 -7.67
C GLY A 16 -4.70 -0.19 -6.82
N VAL A 17 -5.43 0.24 -5.79
CA VAL A 17 -5.06 1.33 -4.88
C VAL A 17 -3.63 1.25 -4.35
N SER A 18 -3.19 0.07 -3.91
CA SER A 18 -1.87 -0.07 -3.29
C SER A 18 -0.75 0.25 -4.27
N ASN A 19 -0.84 -0.17 -5.53
CA ASN A 19 0.20 0.13 -6.52
C ASN A 19 0.25 1.62 -6.82
N ASN A 20 -0.91 2.24 -7.07
CA ASN A 20 -1.00 3.67 -7.39
C ASN A 20 -0.48 4.54 -6.25
N VAL A 21 -0.87 4.23 -5.01
CA VAL A 21 -0.38 4.93 -3.82
C VAL A 21 1.13 4.72 -3.66
N PHE A 22 1.61 3.50 -3.84
CA PHE A 22 3.01 3.18 -3.67
C PHE A 22 3.86 3.97 -4.67
N GLU A 23 3.58 3.90 -5.97
CA GLU A 23 4.39 4.57 -6.98
C GLU A 23 4.35 6.11 -6.84
N LEU A 24 3.23 6.69 -6.41
CA LEU A 24 3.17 8.11 -6.03
C LEU A 24 4.10 8.41 -4.85
N MET A 25 4.02 7.63 -3.78
CA MET A 25 4.88 7.82 -2.61
C MET A 25 6.36 7.62 -2.94
N GLU A 26 6.69 6.76 -3.90
CA GLU A 26 8.05 6.60 -4.41
C GLU A 26 8.54 7.83 -5.15
N LEU A 27 7.77 8.35 -6.12
CA LEU A 27 8.13 9.57 -6.82
C LEU A 27 8.30 10.72 -5.82
N TYR A 28 7.40 10.84 -4.85
CA TYR A 28 7.48 11.86 -3.80
C TYR A 28 8.73 11.69 -2.93
N GLY A 29 9.06 10.46 -2.54
CA GLY A 29 10.26 10.10 -1.78
C GLY A 29 11.56 10.40 -2.54
N ILE A 30 11.65 9.96 -3.79
CA ILE A 30 12.77 10.23 -4.71
C ILE A 30 12.96 11.74 -4.85
N ALA A 31 11.89 12.47 -5.16
CA ALA A 31 11.90 13.91 -5.37
C ALA A 31 12.46 14.66 -4.14
N ASN A 32 12.03 14.26 -2.95
CA ASN A 32 12.50 14.85 -1.70
C ASN A 32 14.00 14.57 -1.45
N GLN A 33 14.48 13.36 -1.72
CA GLN A 33 15.91 13.01 -1.57
C GLN A 33 16.82 13.81 -2.50
N ILE A 34 16.35 14.16 -3.71
CA ILE A 34 17.12 14.93 -4.70
C ILE A 34 16.78 16.43 -4.70
N HIS A 35 16.00 16.89 -3.72
CA HIS A 35 15.54 18.28 -3.55
C HIS A 35 14.88 18.87 -4.81
N LYS A 36 13.98 18.10 -5.45
CA LYS A 36 13.16 18.54 -6.57
C LYS A 36 11.67 18.40 -6.23
N THR A 37 10.83 19.19 -6.88
CA THR A 37 9.37 19.08 -6.77
C THR A 37 8.88 18.02 -7.76
N PRO A 38 8.09 17.01 -7.33
CA PRO A 38 7.55 16.01 -8.23
C PRO A 38 6.45 16.61 -9.10
N ILE A 39 6.48 16.29 -10.39
CA ILE A 39 5.44 16.59 -11.36
C ILE A 39 4.78 15.28 -11.79
N ILE A 40 3.45 15.29 -11.84
CA ILE A 40 2.66 14.24 -12.49
C ILE A 40 1.78 14.84 -13.58
N SER A 41 1.38 14.00 -14.53
CA SER A 41 0.53 14.37 -15.65
C SER A 41 -0.89 14.73 -15.19
N LYS A 42 -1.61 15.50 -16.01
CA LYS A 42 -3.05 15.75 -15.80
C LYS A 42 -3.88 14.47 -15.87
N GLN A 43 -3.43 13.50 -16.68
CA GLN A 43 -4.05 12.18 -16.77
C GLN A 43 -3.92 11.41 -15.45
N ALA A 44 -2.74 11.42 -14.82
CA ALA A 44 -2.53 10.84 -13.50
C ALA A 44 -3.43 11.49 -12.44
N GLU A 45 -3.55 12.83 -12.44
CA GLU A 45 -4.48 13.53 -11.54
C GLU A 45 -5.92 13.04 -11.72
N GLN A 46 -6.39 12.97 -12.98
CA GLN A 46 -7.75 12.52 -13.29
C GLN A 46 -7.99 11.07 -12.85
N HIS A 47 -7.04 10.17 -13.11
CA HIS A 47 -7.11 8.78 -12.68
C HIS A 47 -7.24 8.67 -11.15
N ILE A 48 -6.36 9.35 -10.41
CA ILE A 48 -6.40 9.35 -8.94
C ILE A 48 -7.69 9.97 -8.40
N ALA A 49 -8.18 11.05 -9.03
CA ALA A 49 -9.44 11.68 -8.65
C ALA A 49 -10.65 10.78 -8.92
N GLN A 50 -10.60 9.91 -9.93
CA GLN A 50 -11.69 8.98 -10.25
C GLN A 50 -11.66 7.75 -9.34
N GLU A 51 -10.51 7.08 -9.23
CA GLU A 51 -10.40 5.79 -8.56
C GLU A 51 -10.13 5.90 -7.06
N HIS A 52 -9.53 7.01 -6.62
CA HIS A 52 -8.96 7.18 -5.28
C HIS A 52 -9.33 8.53 -4.63
N SER A 53 -10.48 9.10 -5.02
CA SER A 53 -11.02 10.37 -4.50
C SER A 53 -11.12 10.44 -2.97
N TYR A 54 -11.17 9.30 -2.31
CA TYR A 54 -11.23 9.21 -0.85
C TYR A 54 -9.92 9.60 -0.16
N PHE A 55 -8.77 9.65 -0.84
CA PHE A 55 -7.53 10.18 -0.26
C PHE A 55 -7.37 11.67 -0.52
N VAL A 56 -7.69 12.51 0.47
CA VAL A 56 -7.75 13.97 0.28
C VAL A 56 -6.38 14.62 0.11
N ASN A 57 -5.31 13.97 0.56
CA ASN A 57 -3.97 14.52 0.61
C ASN A 57 -2.95 13.76 -0.25
N LEU A 58 -3.37 12.74 -1.00
CA LEU A 58 -2.45 11.86 -1.73
C LEU A 58 -1.58 12.65 -2.73
N LEU A 59 -2.17 13.62 -3.43
CA LEU A 59 -1.48 14.46 -4.41
C LEU A 59 -0.93 15.77 -3.82
N LYS A 60 -1.03 15.98 -2.50
CA LYS A 60 -0.49 17.17 -1.84
C LYS A 60 1.03 17.25 -2.05
N GLY A 61 1.53 18.38 -2.55
CA GLY A 61 2.95 18.59 -2.80
C GLY A 61 3.45 18.09 -4.17
N PHE A 62 2.58 17.51 -4.98
CA PHE A 62 2.83 17.33 -6.40
C PHE A 62 2.44 18.61 -7.15
N LYS A 63 3.17 18.90 -8.21
CA LYS A 63 2.74 19.86 -9.23
C LYS A 63 2.07 19.09 -10.36
N ILE A 64 0.92 19.57 -10.82
CA ILE A 64 0.24 19.00 -11.98
C ILE A 64 0.68 19.75 -13.23
N GLY A 65 1.04 19.02 -14.29
CA GLY A 65 1.34 19.61 -15.58
C GLY A 65 2.23 18.74 -16.47
N ASP A 66 2.58 19.30 -17.62
CA ASP A 66 3.40 18.62 -18.61
C ASP A 66 4.87 18.55 -18.19
N VAL A 67 5.60 17.64 -18.83
CA VAL A 67 7.06 17.55 -18.74
C VAL A 67 7.67 18.91 -19.13
N PRO A 68 8.46 19.55 -18.24
CA PRO A 68 9.06 20.84 -18.56
C PRO A 68 9.94 20.77 -19.82
N VAL A 69 9.85 21.80 -20.67
CA VAL A 69 10.70 21.96 -21.85
C VAL A 69 12.17 21.98 -21.44
N GLY A 70 13.01 21.24 -22.16
CA GLY A 70 14.44 21.10 -21.83
C GLY A 70 14.75 20.21 -20.63
N SER A 71 13.78 19.41 -20.17
CA SER A 71 14.03 18.38 -19.16
C SER A 71 15.06 17.36 -19.66
N MET A 72 15.97 16.98 -18.77
CA MET A 72 16.94 15.93 -19.05
C MET A 72 16.28 14.57 -18.86
N LYS A 73 16.28 13.74 -19.90
CA LYS A 73 15.83 12.35 -19.78
C LYS A 73 16.86 11.55 -18.98
N VAL A 74 16.39 10.83 -17.98
CA VAL A 74 17.19 9.95 -17.13
C VAL A 74 16.51 8.59 -17.10
N ASP A 75 17.24 7.55 -17.47
CA ASP A 75 16.72 6.18 -17.44
C ASP A 75 16.88 5.60 -16.04
N PHE A 76 15.75 5.25 -15.40
CA PHE A 76 15.73 4.57 -14.11
C PHE A 76 15.78 3.04 -14.31
N PRO A 77 16.45 2.26 -13.46
CA PRO A 77 16.52 0.81 -13.63
C PRO A 77 15.13 0.13 -13.62
N HIS A 78 14.87 -0.70 -14.64
CA HIS A 78 13.62 -1.46 -14.81
C HIS A 78 13.67 -2.82 -14.09
N GLN A 79 14.03 -2.82 -12.81
CA GLN A 79 14.08 -4.05 -12.01
C GLN A 79 13.09 -3.94 -10.87
N CYS A 80 12.11 -4.85 -10.82
CA CYS A 80 11.12 -4.76 -9.75
C CYS A 80 11.81 -4.80 -8.40
N CYS A 81 11.36 -3.89 -7.55
CA CYS A 81 11.52 -4.03 -6.12
C CYS A 81 12.99 -3.85 -5.67
N ALA A 82 13.87 -3.45 -6.59
CA ALA A 82 15.28 -3.18 -6.35
C ALA A 82 15.48 -1.69 -6.03
N TYR A 83 16.10 -1.42 -4.89
CA TYR A 83 16.38 -0.05 -4.49
C TYR A 83 17.57 0.52 -5.27
N THR A 84 17.33 1.64 -5.94
CA THR A 84 18.35 2.46 -6.58
C THR A 84 18.50 3.74 -5.78
N ASP A 85 19.69 4.03 -5.24
CA ASP A 85 19.93 5.28 -4.49
C ASP A 85 19.66 6.51 -5.37
N PRO A 86 18.63 7.33 -5.06
CA PRO A 86 18.29 8.51 -5.85
C PRO A 86 19.41 9.54 -5.91
N ILE A 87 20.18 9.70 -4.83
CA ILE A 87 21.25 10.71 -4.76
C ILE A 87 22.36 10.33 -5.72
N SER A 88 22.83 9.09 -5.66
CA SER A 88 23.84 8.57 -6.57
C SER A 88 23.35 8.55 -8.03
N HIS A 89 22.11 8.14 -8.27
CA HIS A 89 21.55 8.00 -9.61
C HIS A 89 21.29 9.36 -10.29
N PHE A 90 20.70 10.31 -9.57
CA PHE A 90 20.35 11.63 -10.12
C PHE A 90 21.42 12.70 -9.90
N GLY A 91 22.48 12.43 -9.11
CA GLY A 91 23.49 13.42 -8.71
C GLY A 91 24.18 14.10 -9.89
N ARG A 92 24.51 13.35 -10.96
CA ARG A 92 25.09 13.90 -12.19
C ARG A 92 24.16 14.83 -12.97
N TYR A 93 22.87 14.84 -12.65
CA TYR A 93 21.84 15.67 -13.27
C TYR A 93 21.36 16.81 -12.36
N TYR A 94 22.06 17.07 -11.25
CA TYR A 94 21.66 18.10 -10.28
C TYR A 94 21.54 19.50 -10.90
N SER A 95 22.39 19.82 -11.87
CA SER A 95 22.41 21.11 -12.58
C SER A 95 21.18 21.35 -13.44
N TYR A 96 20.48 20.29 -13.89
CA TYR A 96 19.29 20.43 -14.72
C TYR A 96 18.11 20.92 -13.89
N ALA A 97 17.44 21.96 -14.40
CA ALA A 97 16.25 22.53 -13.76
C ALA A 97 15.10 21.52 -13.66
N ALA A 98 14.99 20.62 -14.64
CA ALA A 98 14.03 19.53 -14.67
C ALA A 98 14.69 18.22 -15.15
N VAL A 99 14.30 17.10 -14.55
CA VAL A 99 14.61 15.75 -15.04
C VAL A 99 13.31 15.01 -15.35
N ASN A 100 13.34 14.15 -16.36
CA ASN A 100 12.23 13.31 -16.75
C ASN A 100 12.67 11.85 -16.71
N THR A 101 11.93 11.01 -15.99
CA THR A 101 12.27 9.61 -15.78
C THR A 101 11.02 8.74 -15.84
N ALA A 102 11.15 7.52 -16.33
CA ALA A 102 10.11 6.50 -16.19
C ALA A 102 10.38 5.68 -14.92
N LEU A 103 9.42 5.63 -14.00
CA LEU A 103 9.50 4.86 -12.75
C LEU A 103 8.69 3.58 -12.92
N VAL A 104 9.27 2.61 -13.61
CA VAL A 104 8.63 1.32 -13.86
C VAL A 104 9.10 0.32 -12.81
N HIS A 105 8.19 -0.11 -11.93
CA HIS A 105 8.45 -1.11 -10.89
C HIS A 105 9.52 -0.77 -9.84
N ALA A 106 9.75 0.52 -9.54
CA ALA A 106 10.69 0.90 -8.49
C ALA A 106 10.37 0.19 -7.15
N GLN A 107 9.07 0.01 -6.84
CA GLN A 107 8.43 -0.72 -5.73
C GLN A 107 9.31 -1.05 -4.50
N SER A 108 10.01 -0.06 -3.95
CA SER A 108 10.87 -0.17 -2.76
C SER A 108 10.52 0.86 -1.68
N TYR A 109 10.26 0.38 -0.46
CA TYR A 109 9.94 1.26 0.67
C TYR A 109 11.08 2.23 1.04
N LYS A 110 12.31 1.94 0.59
CA LYS A 110 13.50 2.75 0.88
C LYS A 110 13.43 4.17 0.31
N TYR A 111 12.59 4.43 -0.70
CA TYR A 111 12.38 5.79 -1.20
C TYR A 111 11.68 6.70 -0.19
N PHE A 112 10.91 6.11 0.73
CA PHE A 112 10.16 6.83 1.75
C PHE A 112 10.46 6.31 3.17
N GLN A 113 11.61 5.67 3.38
CA GLN A 113 12.00 5.14 4.71
C GLN A 113 12.17 6.22 5.78
N ASN A 114 12.45 7.47 5.38
CA ASN A 114 12.62 8.59 6.30
C ASN A 114 11.28 9.24 6.72
N TYR A 115 10.15 8.74 6.19
CA TYR A 115 8.83 9.26 6.52
C TYR A 115 8.37 8.64 7.82
N THR A 116 7.84 9.48 8.69
CA THR A 116 7.21 9.02 9.92
C THR A 116 5.85 8.41 9.62
N ARG A 117 5.32 7.63 10.57
CA ARG A 117 3.94 7.17 10.52
C ARG A 117 2.95 8.33 10.32
N GLN A 118 3.21 9.49 10.93
CA GLN A 118 2.32 10.64 10.81
C GLN A 118 2.34 11.24 9.40
N ASP A 119 3.48 11.21 8.72
CA ASP A 119 3.57 11.65 7.33
C ASP A 119 2.73 10.77 6.41
N PHE A 120 2.77 9.44 6.60
CA PHE A 120 1.89 8.52 5.87
C PHE A 120 0.43 8.76 6.18
N LEU A 121 0.07 8.97 7.45
CA LEU A 121 -1.32 9.24 7.83
C LEU A 121 -1.83 10.59 7.29
N ASP A 122 -0.99 11.62 7.21
CA ASP A 122 -1.37 12.89 6.57
C ASP A 122 -1.59 12.68 5.08
N LYS A 123 -0.68 11.97 4.39
CA LYS A 123 -0.79 11.69 2.95
C LYS A 123 -2.00 10.83 2.61
N LEU A 124 -2.24 9.79 3.39
CA LEU A 124 -3.32 8.81 3.20
C LEU A 124 -4.58 9.19 3.96
N ARG A 125 -4.72 10.47 4.34
CA ARG A 125 -5.90 10.95 5.04
C ARG A 125 -7.14 10.69 4.19
N TRP A 126 -8.14 10.09 4.82
CA TRP A 126 -9.41 9.81 4.17
C TRP A 126 -10.33 11.02 4.19
N THR A 127 -11.37 10.99 3.37
CA THR A 127 -12.49 11.93 3.52
C THR A 127 -13.18 11.71 4.86
N PRO A 128 -13.72 12.77 5.51
CA PRO A 128 -14.42 12.63 6.78
C PRO A 128 -15.54 11.58 6.76
N GLY A 129 -16.24 11.44 5.62
CA GLY A 129 -17.28 10.43 5.44
C GLY A 129 -16.73 9.00 5.47
N LEU A 130 -15.59 8.74 4.84
CA LEU A 130 -14.96 7.42 4.87
C LEU A 130 -14.32 7.13 6.25
N GLU A 131 -13.74 8.13 6.92
CA GLU A 131 -13.28 8.00 8.31
C GLU A 131 -14.43 7.61 9.23
N GLN A 132 -15.58 8.29 9.14
CA GLN A 132 -16.77 7.98 9.92
C GLN A 132 -17.29 6.57 9.62
N TYR A 133 -17.32 6.17 8.33
CA TYR A 133 -17.72 4.83 7.93
C TYR A 133 -16.78 3.76 8.52
N ALA A 134 -15.47 3.96 8.44
CA ALA A 134 -14.49 3.04 9.00
C ALA A 134 -14.61 2.96 10.54
N MET A 135 -14.85 4.10 11.21
CA MET A 135 -15.05 4.18 12.66
C MET A 135 -16.37 3.57 13.14
N SER A 136 -17.41 3.53 12.28
CA SER A 136 -18.67 2.85 12.60
C SER A 136 -18.54 1.33 12.74
N GLY A 137 -17.36 0.79 12.43
CA GLY A 137 -16.96 -0.59 12.66
C GLY A 137 -17.31 -1.50 11.49
N LEU A 138 -16.28 -2.11 10.89
CA LEU A 138 -16.43 -3.26 9.96
C LEU A 138 -16.51 -4.59 10.72
N VAL A 139 -16.33 -4.54 12.03
CA VAL A 139 -16.32 -5.66 12.97
C VAL A 139 -16.97 -5.17 14.25
N ASP A 140 -17.79 -6.01 14.87
CA ASP A 140 -18.42 -5.73 16.16
C ASP A 140 -17.35 -5.33 17.21
N PRO A 141 -17.40 -4.10 17.77
CA PRO A 141 -16.48 -3.67 18.81
C PRO A 141 -16.47 -4.61 20.04
N MET A 142 -17.61 -5.25 20.36
CA MET A 142 -17.69 -6.23 21.44
C MET A 142 -16.91 -7.50 21.12
N PHE A 143 -16.90 -7.92 19.86
CA PHE A 143 -16.07 -9.04 19.40
C PHE A 143 -14.58 -8.73 19.61
N MET A 144 -14.15 -7.51 19.28
CA MET A 144 -12.77 -7.06 19.44
C MET A 144 -12.38 -6.91 20.92
N ALA A 145 -13.28 -6.38 21.76
CA ALA A 145 -13.07 -6.19 23.19
C ALA A 145 -12.95 -7.49 23.99
N ASN A 146 -13.39 -8.62 23.42
CA ASN A 146 -13.32 -9.95 24.04
C ASN A 146 -11.95 -10.63 23.92
N GLY A 147 -10.95 -9.95 23.35
CA GLY A 147 -9.55 -10.39 23.30
C GLY A 147 -8.62 -9.44 24.04
N ASP A 148 -7.54 -9.97 24.60
CA ASP A 148 -6.43 -9.17 25.13
C ASP A 148 -5.41 -8.79 24.03
N HIS A 149 -5.46 -9.47 22.87
CA HIS A 149 -4.65 -9.19 21.68
C HIS A 149 -5.45 -9.42 20.39
N THR A 150 -5.17 -8.60 19.38
CA THR A 150 -5.71 -8.77 18.02
C THR A 150 -4.59 -9.12 17.04
N ILE A 151 -4.80 -10.17 16.25
CA ILE A 151 -3.94 -10.53 15.12
C ILE A 151 -4.72 -10.22 13.84
N CYS A 152 -4.30 -9.19 13.11
CA CYS A 152 -4.90 -8.85 11.82
C CYS A 152 -4.17 -9.59 10.69
N VAL A 153 -4.90 -10.35 9.89
CA VAL A 153 -4.38 -11.16 8.78
C VAL A 153 -4.98 -10.63 7.49
N HIS A 154 -4.12 -10.28 6.54
CA HIS A 154 -4.54 -9.95 5.19
C HIS A 154 -4.23 -11.11 4.24
N SER A 155 -5.24 -11.73 3.65
CA SER A 155 -5.12 -12.80 2.66
C SER A 155 -5.45 -12.28 1.26
N ARG A 156 -4.51 -12.43 0.33
CA ARG A 156 -4.67 -12.05 -1.08
C ARG A 156 -4.82 -13.29 -1.94
N ARG A 157 -5.96 -13.43 -2.63
CA ARG A 157 -6.30 -14.61 -3.43
C ARG A 157 -6.84 -14.27 -4.80
N GLY A 158 -7.98 -13.58 -4.91
CA GLY A 158 -8.71 -13.22 -6.13
C GLY A 158 -8.05 -13.60 -7.46
N ASP A 159 -7.51 -12.61 -8.17
CA ASP A 159 -6.75 -12.77 -9.41
C ASP A 159 -5.41 -13.51 -9.24
N PHE A 160 -4.89 -13.60 -8.01
CA PHE A 160 -3.62 -14.30 -7.72
C PHE A 160 -3.76 -15.82 -7.82
N ILE A 161 -4.96 -16.38 -7.72
CA ILE A 161 -5.21 -17.81 -7.95
C ILE A 161 -4.83 -18.22 -9.38
N GLN A 162 -5.06 -17.33 -10.36
CA GLN A 162 -4.77 -17.57 -11.77
C GLN A 162 -3.43 -16.97 -12.21
N SER A 163 -2.72 -16.29 -11.31
CA SER A 163 -1.46 -15.64 -11.64
C SER A 163 -0.34 -16.67 -11.77
N THR A 164 0.50 -16.52 -12.79
CA THR A 164 1.74 -17.30 -12.96
C THR A 164 2.94 -16.66 -12.28
N VAL A 165 2.80 -15.42 -11.77
CA VAL A 165 3.89 -14.62 -11.20
C VAL A 165 3.67 -14.27 -9.73
N HIS A 166 2.46 -14.44 -9.19
CA HIS A 166 2.13 -14.15 -7.81
C HIS A 166 1.62 -15.40 -7.08
N ALA A 167 2.05 -15.58 -5.83
CA ALA A 167 1.50 -16.61 -4.97
C ALA A 167 0.23 -16.08 -4.28
N HIS A 168 -0.86 -16.84 -4.38
CA HIS A 168 -2.06 -16.60 -3.58
C HIS A 168 -1.90 -17.16 -2.16
N ALA A 169 -2.66 -16.60 -1.21
CA ALA A 169 -2.68 -17.13 0.15
C ALA A 169 -3.27 -18.56 0.17
N THR A 170 -2.54 -19.52 0.72
CA THR A 170 -3.00 -20.91 0.89
C THR A 170 -3.42 -21.16 2.34
N GLU A 171 -4.30 -22.14 2.53
CA GLU A 171 -4.80 -22.52 3.85
C GLU A 171 -3.67 -23.02 4.73
N GLU A 172 -2.83 -23.91 4.19
CA GLU A 172 -1.64 -24.45 4.86
C GLU A 172 -0.74 -23.35 5.40
N PHE A 173 -0.45 -22.33 4.58
CA PHE A 173 0.39 -21.21 4.99
C PHE A 173 -0.28 -20.36 6.06
N VAL A 174 -1.53 -19.95 5.85
CA VAL A 174 -2.24 -19.06 6.77
C VAL A 174 -2.42 -19.69 8.15
N VAL A 175 -2.86 -20.95 8.21
CA VAL A 175 -3.07 -21.66 9.47
C VAL A 175 -1.74 -21.85 10.21
N SER A 176 -0.69 -22.29 9.52
CA SER A 176 0.63 -22.49 10.14
C SER A 176 1.23 -21.18 10.65
N ALA A 177 1.13 -20.10 9.88
CA ALA A 177 1.61 -18.78 10.28
C ALA A 177 0.86 -18.27 11.52
N LEU A 178 -0.46 -18.45 11.58
CA LEU A 178 -1.30 -18.06 12.71
C LEU A 178 -0.94 -18.83 13.99
N GLN A 179 -0.66 -20.14 13.89
CA GLN A 179 -0.21 -20.93 15.04
C GLN A 179 1.13 -20.44 15.58
N VAL A 180 2.08 -20.10 14.69
CA VAL A 180 3.38 -19.52 15.09
C VAL A 180 3.19 -18.15 15.75
N LEU A 181 2.34 -17.29 15.20
CA LEU A 181 2.06 -15.96 15.76
C LEU A 181 1.36 -16.07 17.11
N GLU A 182 0.37 -16.95 17.27
CA GLU A 182 -0.32 -17.17 18.54
C GLU A 182 0.67 -17.61 19.62
N LYS A 183 1.53 -18.57 19.31
CA LYS A 183 2.57 -19.04 20.23
C LYS A 183 3.46 -17.89 20.67
N ARG A 184 3.94 -17.07 19.73
CA ARG A 184 4.80 -15.91 20.02
C ARG A 184 4.09 -14.85 20.88
N VAL A 185 2.83 -14.56 20.58
CA VAL A 185 2.02 -13.58 21.34
C VAL A 185 1.80 -14.07 22.77
N ARG A 186 1.50 -15.36 22.95
CA ARG A 186 1.39 -15.99 24.28
C ARG A 186 2.70 -15.91 25.05
N GLU A 187 3.81 -16.28 24.43
CA GLU A 187 5.13 -16.34 25.09
C GLU A 187 5.67 -14.94 25.45
N ARG A 188 5.50 -13.94 24.57
CA ARG A 188 6.05 -12.59 24.79
C ARG A 188 5.17 -11.69 25.64
N HIS A 189 3.85 -11.82 25.51
CA HIS A 189 2.91 -10.88 26.11
C HIS A 189 1.99 -11.52 27.16
N GLY A 190 2.14 -12.83 27.42
CA GLY A 190 1.29 -13.54 28.38
C GLY A 190 -0.19 -13.63 27.96
N SER A 191 -0.48 -13.35 26.68
CA SER A 191 -1.82 -13.30 26.12
C SER A 191 -2.56 -14.63 26.28
N LYS A 192 -3.74 -14.56 26.90
CA LYS A 192 -4.61 -15.72 27.13
C LYS A 192 -5.77 -15.75 26.15
N SER A 193 -6.21 -14.60 25.64
CA SER A 193 -7.34 -14.50 24.71
C SER A 193 -6.99 -13.68 23.48
N LYS A 194 -6.91 -14.31 22.31
CA LYS A 194 -6.57 -13.65 21.05
C LYS A 194 -7.80 -13.62 20.15
N VAL A 195 -7.94 -12.52 19.44
CA VAL A 195 -8.90 -12.35 18.37
C VAL A 195 -8.14 -12.31 17.05
N ILE A 196 -8.53 -13.16 16.10
CA ILE A 196 -8.02 -13.11 14.74
C ILE A 196 -9.00 -12.32 13.90
N LEU A 197 -8.51 -11.29 13.23
CA LEU A 197 -9.27 -10.54 12.25
C LEU A 197 -8.74 -10.84 10.85
N MET A 198 -9.54 -11.56 10.07
CA MET A 198 -9.23 -11.86 8.67
C MET A 198 -9.76 -10.74 7.76
N LEU A 199 -8.90 -10.29 6.85
CA LEU A 199 -9.15 -9.30 5.82
C LEU A 199 -8.73 -9.92 4.49
N GLY A 200 -9.57 -9.86 3.46
CA GLY A 200 -9.20 -10.46 2.18
C GLY A 200 -10.22 -10.23 1.09
N ASP A 201 -9.81 -10.60 -0.12
CA ASP A 201 -10.57 -10.46 -1.36
C ASP A 201 -11.37 -11.73 -1.74
N ASP A 202 -11.15 -12.85 -1.06
CA ASP A 202 -11.90 -14.11 -1.22
C ASP A 202 -12.64 -14.46 0.07
N VAL A 203 -13.85 -13.93 0.18
CA VAL A 203 -14.72 -14.04 1.36
C VAL A 203 -15.08 -15.48 1.67
N PHE A 204 -15.49 -16.24 0.65
CA PHE A 204 -15.99 -17.61 0.84
C PHE A 204 -14.87 -18.51 1.32
N TRP A 205 -13.69 -18.41 0.72
CA TRP A 205 -12.52 -19.13 1.20
C TRP A 205 -12.13 -18.71 2.62
N THR A 206 -12.16 -17.42 2.93
CA THR A 206 -11.85 -16.93 4.28
C THR A 206 -12.81 -17.49 5.32
N MET A 207 -14.11 -17.55 5.01
CA MET A 207 -15.12 -18.16 5.88
C MET A 207 -14.84 -19.65 6.08
N GLN A 208 -14.52 -20.37 5.02
CA GLN A 208 -14.20 -21.79 5.08
C GLN A 208 -12.98 -22.05 5.98
N VAL A 209 -11.87 -21.33 5.79
CA VAL A 209 -10.67 -21.45 6.63
C VAL A 209 -10.98 -21.17 8.10
N ILE A 210 -11.79 -20.13 8.37
CA ILE A 210 -12.22 -19.83 9.74
C ILE A 210 -13.02 -20.99 10.34
N GLN A 211 -14.03 -21.47 9.63
CA GLN A 211 -14.97 -22.48 10.15
C GLN A 211 -14.28 -23.84 10.33
N GLU A 212 -13.50 -24.28 9.35
CA GLU A 212 -12.94 -25.63 9.29
C GLU A 212 -11.64 -25.76 10.07
N GLN A 213 -10.81 -24.71 10.10
CA GLN A 213 -9.47 -24.77 10.68
C GLN A 213 -9.35 -23.90 11.92
N LEU A 214 -9.70 -22.61 11.83
CA LEU A 214 -9.34 -21.66 12.89
C LEU A 214 -10.26 -21.72 14.10
N SER A 215 -11.55 -22.01 13.93
CA SER A 215 -12.54 -22.09 15.02
C SER A 215 -12.15 -23.10 16.12
N LYS A 216 -11.37 -24.12 15.75
CA LYS A 216 -10.82 -25.14 16.66
C LYS A 216 -9.76 -24.59 17.61
N TYR A 217 -9.09 -23.51 17.23
CA TYR A 217 -7.91 -22.99 17.92
C TYR A 217 -8.04 -21.52 18.33
N PHE A 218 -8.94 -20.77 17.70
CA PHE A 218 -8.99 -19.31 17.77
C PHE A 218 -10.43 -18.77 17.72
N LYS A 219 -10.63 -17.59 18.33
CA LYS A 219 -11.77 -16.73 18.01
C LYS A 219 -11.40 -15.91 16.78
N ALA A 220 -12.15 -16.06 15.69
CA ALA A 220 -11.86 -15.39 14.44
C ALA A 220 -13.11 -14.72 13.85
N ALA A 221 -12.94 -13.54 13.25
CA ALA A 221 -13.96 -12.84 12.48
C ALA A 221 -13.38 -12.33 11.16
N ILE A 222 -14.29 -11.96 10.26
CA ILE A 222 -13.98 -11.32 9.00
C ILE A 222 -14.32 -9.84 9.13
N ALA A 223 -13.39 -8.97 8.78
CA ALA A 223 -13.71 -7.56 8.54
C ALA A 223 -14.19 -7.44 7.09
N GLN A 224 -15.46 -7.07 6.92
CA GLN A 224 -16.04 -6.82 5.60
C GLN A 224 -16.64 -5.43 5.50
N THR A 225 -16.37 -4.79 4.37
CA THR A 225 -17.17 -3.68 3.87
C THR A 225 -18.39 -4.27 3.18
N ASN A 226 -19.60 -3.91 3.62
CA ASN A 226 -20.88 -4.41 3.07
C ASN A 226 -21.17 -4.06 1.59
N ARG A 227 -20.17 -3.64 0.81
CA ARG A 227 -20.32 -3.28 -0.61
C ARG A 227 -19.03 -3.61 -1.37
N SER A 228 -19.10 -4.67 -2.18
CA SER A 228 -18.34 -4.80 -3.43
C SER A 228 -19.15 -4.17 -4.56
#